data_AF-A0A2J6TFZ8-F1
#
_entry.id   AF-A0A2J6TFZ8-F1
#
_cell.length_a   1.000
_cell.length_b   1.000
_cell.length_c   1.000
_cell.angle_alpha   90.00
_cell.angle_beta   90.00
_cell.angle_gamma   90.00
#
_symmetry.space_group_name_H-M   'P 1'
#
loop_
_entity.id
_entity.type
_entity.pdbx_description
1 polymer ?
#
loop_
_entity_poly.entity_id
_entity_poly.type
_entity_poly.pdbx_seq_one_letter_code
_entity_poly.pdbx_strand_id
1 'polypeptide(L)'
;MHLSTALLPLIVTTSTAYTLPVDCAPNGGIMTTPTYGTTGAIFTVCAQTTIHSSPSPIYTVLIDFHRYTAWNTFVYSVDVPANVSSAEDVYVGMPMTLHTFGLVPVVNSTSDERITYLEPDSVPSFIGWRFDPGVLGGLLMQAEHVSLLLDLGDGTTKHISWETYYGAGALTVLALKGSLQKEFVDQARDLKARVEGLLS
;
A
#
# COMPACT_ATOMS: atom_id res chain seq x y z
N MET A 1 41.14 -8.70 -39.48
CA MET A 1 40.11 -7.98 -38.69
C MET A 1 38.85 -8.84 -38.71
N HIS A 2 38.56 -9.57 -37.63
CA HIS A 2 37.28 -10.26 -37.44
C HIS A 2 36.60 -9.60 -36.25
N LEU A 3 35.54 -8.81 -36.51
CA LEU A 3 34.62 -8.37 -35.46
C LEU A 3 33.67 -9.54 -35.17
N SER A 4 33.75 -10.06 -33.95
CA SER A 4 32.77 -11.01 -33.42
C SER A 4 31.70 -10.22 -32.68
N THR A 5 30.49 -10.18 -33.24
CA THR A 5 29.33 -9.54 -32.61
C THR A 5 28.74 -10.52 -31.59
N ALA A 6 29.00 -10.30 -30.31
CA ALA A 6 28.36 -11.06 -29.25
C ALA A 6 26.92 -10.56 -29.08
N LEU A 7 25.93 -11.38 -29.46
CA LEU A 7 24.55 -11.20 -29.01
C LEU A 7 24.48 -11.54 -27.52
N LEU A 8 24.16 -10.54 -26.71
CA LEU A 8 23.78 -10.74 -25.31
C LEU A 8 22.37 -11.35 -25.24
N PRO A 9 22.14 -12.38 -24.41
CA PRO A 9 20.80 -12.92 -24.21
C PRO A 9 19.93 -11.90 -23.47
N LEU A 10 18.72 -11.68 -23.98
CA LEU A 10 17.67 -10.95 -23.28
C LEU A 10 17.29 -11.76 -22.03
N ILE A 11 17.65 -11.28 -20.85
CA ILE A 11 17.17 -11.86 -19.59
C ILE A 11 15.72 -11.40 -19.43
N VAL A 12 14.78 -12.26 -19.79
CA VAL A 12 13.37 -12.06 -19.44
C VAL A 12 13.24 -12.34 -17.95
N THR A 13 13.15 -11.28 -17.15
CA THR A 13 12.82 -11.38 -15.73
C THR A 13 11.38 -11.87 -15.61
N THR A 14 11.20 -13.09 -15.11
CA THR A 14 9.88 -13.60 -14.76
C THR A 14 9.34 -12.79 -13.59
N SER A 15 8.35 -11.95 -13.84
CA SER A 15 7.50 -11.35 -12.81
C SER A 15 7.01 -12.46 -11.89
N THR A 16 7.22 -12.31 -10.58
CA THR A 16 6.63 -13.22 -9.61
C THR A 16 5.12 -13.00 -9.69
N ALA A 17 4.36 -13.99 -10.14
CA ALA A 17 2.91 -13.87 -10.18
C ALA A 17 2.38 -13.90 -8.73
N TYR A 18 2.14 -12.73 -8.15
CA TYR A 18 1.55 -12.62 -6.83
C TYR A 18 0.07 -13.02 -6.93
N THR A 19 -0.33 -14.05 -6.18
CA THR A 19 -1.74 -14.47 -6.07
C THR A 19 -2.45 -13.60 -5.03
N LEU A 20 -2.52 -12.30 -5.30
CA LEU A 20 -3.18 -11.35 -4.42
C LEU A 20 -4.70 -11.36 -4.62
N PRO A 21 -5.49 -11.18 -3.55
CA PRO A 21 -6.93 -11.08 -3.67
C PRO A 21 -7.32 -9.85 -4.48
N VAL A 22 -8.27 -10.02 -5.40
CA VAL A 22 -8.79 -8.94 -6.27
C VAL A 22 -10.11 -8.36 -5.79
N ASP A 23 -10.57 -8.80 -4.62
CA ASP A 23 -11.76 -8.31 -3.92
C ASP A 23 -11.50 -8.34 -2.42
N CYS A 24 -12.10 -7.39 -1.68
CA CYS A 24 -12.10 -7.47 -0.23
C CYS A 24 -12.79 -8.75 0.24
N ALA A 25 -12.19 -9.44 1.21
CA ALA A 25 -12.79 -10.64 1.78
C ALA A 25 -14.16 -10.34 2.41
N PRO A 26 -15.20 -11.14 2.13
CA PRO A 26 -16.52 -10.93 2.72
C PRO A 26 -16.45 -11.07 4.24
N ASN A 27 -17.30 -10.32 4.95
CA ASN A 27 -17.43 -10.36 6.41
C ASN A 27 -16.10 -10.15 7.18
N GLY A 28 -15.15 -9.41 6.60
CA GLY A 28 -13.88 -9.07 7.26
C GLY A 28 -12.94 -10.25 7.45
N GLY A 29 -12.96 -11.21 6.51
CA GLY A 29 -12.01 -12.31 6.44
C GLY A 29 -10.55 -11.84 6.28
N ILE A 30 -9.61 -12.76 6.53
CA ILE A 30 -8.17 -12.49 6.39
C ILE A 30 -7.79 -12.41 4.92
N MET A 31 -7.06 -11.36 4.55
CA MET A 31 -6.45 -11.24 3.23
C MET A 31 -4.95 -11.52 3.32
N THR A 32 -4.45 -12.33 2.39
CA THR A 32 -3.02 -12.65 2.32
C THR A 32 -2.22 -11.40 1.96
N THR A 33 -1.01 -11.29 2.50
CA THR A 33 -0.06 -10.26 2.09
C THR A 33 1.22 -10.92 1.53
N PRO A 34 1.96 -10.26 0.62
CA PRO A 34 3.11 -10.88 -0.04
C PRO A 34 4.22 -11.35 0.91
N THR A 35 4.51 -10.60 1.98
CA THR A 35 5.60 -10.93 2.91
C THR A 35 5.19 -12.01 3.90
N TYR A 36 3.99 -11.88 4.48
CA TYR A 36 3.59 -12.66 5.66
C TYR A 36 2.56 -13.76 5.37
N GLY A 37 1.93 -13.76 4.20
CA GLY A 37 0.90 -14.73 3.85
C GLY A 37 -0.35 -14.56 4.71
N THR A 38 -0.91 -15.65 5.24
CA THR A 38 -2.05 -15.64 6.17
C THR A 38 -1.75 -16.30 7.52
N THR A 39 -0.57 -16.92 7.64
CA THR A 39 -0.18 -17.66 8.84
C THR A 39 0.01 -16.69 10.01
N GLY A 40 -0.73 -16.92 11.11
CA GLY A 40 -0.64 -16.06 12.30
C GLY A 40 -1.31 -14.69 12.14
N ALA A 41 -2.05 -14.46 11.05
CA ALA A 41 -2.88 -13.28 10.88
C ALA A 41 -4.01 -13.26 11.92
N ILE A 42 -4.23 -12.10 12.53
CA ILE A 42 -5.27 -11.88 13.54
C ILE A 42 -6.51 -11.27 12.92
N PHE A 43 -6.35 -10.22 12.11
CA PHE A 43 -7.45 -9.59 11.39
C PHE A 43 -6.93 -8.79 10.18
N THR A 44 -7.87 -8.46 9.29
CA THR A 44 -7.66 -7.56 8.16
C THR A 44 -8.72 -6.45 8.17
N VAL A 45 -8.33 -5.25 7.74
CA VAL A 45 -9.24 -4.19 7.25
C VAL A 45 -9.06 -4.05 5.75
N CYS A 46 -10.13 -3.77 5.01
CA CYS A 46 -10.06 -3.64 3.55
C CYS A 46 -11.07 -2.62 3.02
N ALA A 47 -10.65 -1.81 2.06
CA ALA A 47 -11.51 -0.96 1.27
C ALA A 47 -11.32 -1.26 -0.22
N GLN A 48 -12.41 -1.15 -0.97
CA GLN A 48 -12.40 -1.27 -2.42
C GLN A 48 -13.24 -0.18 -3.05
N THR A 49 -12.79 0.35 -4.18
CA THR A 49 -13.51 1.36 -4.95
C THR A 49 -13.12 1.30 -6.43
N THR A 50 -14.01 1.74 -7.30
CA THR A 50 -13.71 1.94 -8.72
C THR A 50 -13.32 3.40 -8.96
N ILE A 51 -12.20 3.62 -9.65
CA ILE A 51 -11.67 4.94 -10.02
C ILE A 51 -11.69 5.07 -11.54
N HIS A 52 -12.21 6.19 -12.06
CA HIS A 52 -12.25 6.50 -13.49
C HIS A 52 -10.89 7.02 -13.98
N SER A 53 -9.91 6.12 -13.98
CA SER A 53 -8.57 6.32 -14.52
C SER A 53 -7.98 4.96 -14.84
N SER A 54 -6.98 4.92 -15.73
CA SER A 54 -6.10 3.76 -15.86
C SER A 54 -5.23 3.57 -14.59
N PRO A 55 -4.61 2.40 -14.39
CA PRO A 55 -3.82 2.13 -13.18
C PRO A 55 -2.63 3.06 -12.99
N SER A 56 -1.94 3.46 -14.07
CA SER A 56 -0.67 4.20 -13.98
C SER A 56 -0.80 5.55 -13.24
N PRO A 57 -1.75 6.46 -13.58
CA PRO A 57 -1.94 7.69 -12.81
C PRO A 57 -2.29 7.45 -11.33
N ILE A 58 -3.10 6.42 -11.04
CA ILE A 58 -3.47 6.07 -9.66
C ILE A 58 -2.23 5.63 -8.89
N TYR A 59 -1.40 4.78 -9.50
CA TYR A 59 -0.16 4.28 -8.93
C TYR A 59 0.80 5.44 -8.60
N THR A 60 1.01 6.38 -9.52
CA THR A 60 1.84 7.57 -9.28
C THR A 60 1.34 8.37 -8.08
N VAL A 61 0.03 8.59 -7.95
CA VAL A 61 -0.54 9.31 -6.79
C VAL A 61 -0.36 8.52 -5.49
N LEU A 62 -0.55 7.20 -5.52
CA LEU A 62 -0.41 6.32 -4.36
C LEU A 62 1.01 6.36 -3.77
N ILE A 63 2.04 6.43 -4.62
CA ILE A 63 3.42 6.36 -4.16
C ILE A 63 4.06 7.74 -3.94
N ASP A 64 3.40 8.85 -4.29
CA ASP A 64 3.92 10.20 -4.06
C ASP A 64 3.80 10.58 -2.57
N PHE A 65 4.63 9.96 -1.74
CA PHE A 65 4.62 10.14 -0.28
C PHE A 65 4.95 11.58 0.14
N HIS A 66 5.75 12.29 -0.66
CA HIS A 66 6.05 13.70 -0.45
C HIS A 66 4.79 14.58 -0.56
N ARG A 67 3.81 14.19 -1.39
CA ARG A 67 2.53 14.91 -1.57
C ARG A 67 1.34 14.14 -1.02
N TYR A 68 1.55 13.12 -0.20
CA TYR A 68 0.50 12.23 0.30
C TYR A 68 -0.60 12.98 1.06
N THR A 69 -0.19 13.96 1.87
CA THR A 69 -1.06 14.78 2.71
C THR A 69 -1.91 15.77 1.91
N ALA A 70 -1.61 15.98 0.62
CA ALA A 70 -2.41 16.85 -0.24
C ALA A 70 -3.78 16.25 -0.58
N TRP A 71 -3.96 14.94 -0.37
CA TRP A 71 -5.22 14.26 -0.65
C TRP A 71 -5.67 13.34 0.47
N ASN A 72 -4.77 12.69 1.21
CA ASN A 72 -5.15 11.77 2.27
C ASN A 72 -5.58 12.54 3.53
N THR A 73 -6.87 12.50 3.88
CA THR A 73 -7.38 13.25 5.05
C THR A 73 -7.03 12.63 6.40
N PHE A 74 -6.60 11.37 6.44
CA PHE A 74 -6.19 10.69 7.67
C PHE A 74 -4.73 10.94 8.03
N VAL A 75 -3.86 11.07 7.02
CA VAL A 75 -2.42 11.30 7.17
C VAL A 75 -2.11 12.79 7.02
N TYR A 76 -1.65 13.44 8.10
CA TYR A 76 -1.36 14.88 8.08
C TYR A 76 0.11 15.22 7.85
N SER A 77 1.03 14.26 8.01
CA SER A 77 2.44 14.41 7.68
C SER A 77 3.04 13.06 7.31
N VAL A 78 4.05 13.09 6.44
CA VAL A 78 4.88 11.92 6.13
C VAL A 78 6.33 12.35 6.18
N ASP A 79 7.12 11.69 7.02
CA ASP A 79 8.58 11.86 7.00
C ASP A 79 9.17 10.84 6.01
N VAL A 80 9.86 11.35 5.00
CA VAL A 80 10.60 10.55 4.00
C VAL A 80 12.07 10.99 3.97
N PRO A 81 12.99 10.16 3.43
CA PRO A 81 14.37 10.57 3.22
C PRO A 81 14.48 11.86 2.38
N ALA A 82 15.46 12.71 2.68
CA ALA A 82 15.59 14.03 2.03
C ALA A 82 15.80 13.99 0.50
N ASN A 83 16.21 12.84 -0.04
CA ASN A 83 16.35 12.62 -1.47
C ASN A 83 15.07 12.16 -2.16
N VAL A 84 13.94 12.10 -1.44
CA VAL A 84 12.63 11.70 -1.95
C VAL A 84 11.74 12.93 -2.05
N SER A 85 11.52 13.37 -3.28
CA SER A 85 10.78 14.60 -3.61
C SER A 85 9.55 14.36 -4.48
N SER A 86 9.47 13.19 -5.11
CA SER A 86 8.34 12.76 -5.93
C SER A 86 8.18 11.24 -5.94
N ALA A 87 7.15 10.77 -6.64
CA ALA A 87 6.86 9.35 -6.85
C ALA A 87 8.05 8.56 -7.44
N GLU A 88 8.82 9.19 -8.32
CA GLU A 88 9.94 8.56 -9.04
C GLU A 88 11.15 8.30 -8.14
N ASP A 89 11.25 9.00 -6.99
CA ASP A 89 12.34 8.84 -6.04
C ASP A 89 12.09 7.68 -5.05
N VAL A 90 10.91 7.07 -5.07
CA VAL A 90 10.52 6.00 -4.13
C VAL A 90 11.17 4.67 -4.50
N TYR A 91 11.66 3.94 -3.50
CA TYR A 91 12.40 2.70 -3.68
C TYR A 91 12.02 1.63 -2.64
N VAL A 92 12.22 0.36 -2.98
CA VAL A 92 12.04 -0.76 -2.04
C VAL A 92 13.05 -0.66 -0.90
N GLY A 93 12.57 -0.80 0.32
CA GLY A 93 13.36 -0.64 1.54
C GLY A 93 13.38 0.79 2.09
N MET A 94 12.78 1.76 1.39
CA MET A 94 12.65 3.14 1.85
C MET A 94 11.90 3.18 3.20
N PRO A 95 12.49 3.77 4.26
CA PRO A 95 11.79 4.03 5.50
C PRO A 95 10.87 5.23 5.33
N MET A 96 9.72 5.23 5.99
CA MET A 96 8.85 6.39 6.11
C MET A 96 8.15 6.39 7.47
N THR A 97 7.86 7.57 8.01
CA THR A 97 7.02 7.69 9.22
C THR A 97 5.73 8.39 8.85
N LEU A 98 4.61 7.70 9.00
CA LEU A 98 3.27 8.24 8.80
C LEU A 98 2.79 8.90 10.09
N HIS A 99 2.36 10.15 10.00
CA HIS A 99 1.71 10.88 11.09
C HIS A 99 0.22 10.99 10.80
N THR A 100 -0.60 10.44 11.69
CA THR A 100 -2.04 10.25 11.49
C THR A 100 -2.84 10.93 12.58
N PHE A 101 -4.07 11.34 12.27
CA PHE A 101 -5.02 11.83 13.28
C PHE A 101 -5.48 10.75 14.28
N GLY A 102 -5.00 9.52 14.10
CA GLY A 102 -5.19 8.38 14.97
C GLY A 102 -6.62 7.83 14.98
N LEU A 103 -6.77 6.67 15.62
CA LEU A 103 -8.03 5.91 15.62
C LEU A 103 -8.97 6.27 16.79
N VAL A 104 -8.43 6.99 17.77
CA VAL A 104 -9.15 7.50 18.94
C VAL A 104 -9.31 9.01 18.76
N PRO A 105 -10.52 9.56 18.92
CA PRO A 105 -10.74 10.99 18.73
C PRO A 105 -9.74 11.84 19.54
N VAL A 106 -9.15 12.83 18.88
CA VAL A 106 -8.20 13.80 19.47
C VAL A 106 -6.84 13.20 19.87
N VAL A 107 -6.55 11.95 19.53
CA VAL A 107 -5.25 11.31 19.80
C VAL A 107 -4.56 10.97 18.49
N ASN A 108 -3.57 11.77 18.11
CA ASN A 108 -2.72 11.49 16.95
C ASN A 108 -1.85 10.24 17.20
N SER A 109 -1.46 9.56 16.12
CA SER A 109 -0.55 8.42 16.16
C SER A 109 0.50 8.52 15.07
N THR A 110 1.66 7.94 15.33
CA THR A 110 2.73 7.76 14.35
C THR A 110 2.91 6.28 14.04
N SER A 111 3.27 5.96 12.80
CA SER A 111 3.64 4.61 12.39
C SER A 111 4.91 4.65 11.57
N ASP A 112 5.92 3.89 12.00
CA ASP A 112 7.14 3.69 11.22
C ASP A 112 6.89 2.55 10.23
N GLU A 113 7.10 2.84 8.95
CA GLU A 113 6.78 1.96 7.84
C GLU A 113 8.01 1.77 6.94
N ARG A 114 7.99 0.70 6.16
CA ARG A 114 8.99 0.45 5.12
C ARG A 114 8.36 -0.08 3.85
N ILE A 115 8.70 0.52 2.71
CA ILE A 115 8.28 0.03 1.39
C ILE A 115 8.85 -1.36 1.16
N THR A 116 7.99 -2.33 0.82
CA THR A 116 8.37 -3.73 0.56
C THR A 116 8.23 -4.11 -0.90
N TYR A 117 7.23 -3.56 -1.60
CA TYR A 117 6.93 -3.88 -3.00
C TYR A 117 6.62 -2.62 -3.80
N LEU A 118 7.21 -2.52 -4.98
CA LEU A 118 6.87 -1.54 -6.01
C LEU A 118 6.74 -2.28 -7.33
N GLU A 119 5.51 -2.64 -7.70
CA GLU A 119 5.24 -3.55 -8.83
C GLU A 119 4.30 -2.87 -9.85
N PRO A 120 4.71 -1.74 -10.46
CA PRO A 120 3.87 -0.95 -11.38
C PRO A 120 3.52 -1.71 -12.67
N ASP A 121 4.38 -2.63 -13.10
CA ASP A 121 4.26 -3.39 -14.34
C ASP A 121 3.63 -4.79 -14.13
N SER A 122 3.33 -5.15 -12.89
CA SER A 122 2.60 -6.40 -12.60
C SER A 122 1.13 -6.28 -13.01
N VAL A 123 0.48 -7.42 -13.24
CA VAL A 123 -0.94 -7.47 -13.64
C VAL A 123 -1.69 -8.37 -12.65
N PRO A 124 -2.46 -7.81 -11.70
CA PRO A 124 -2.69 -6.38 -11.45
C PRO A 124 -1.46 -5.67 -10.85
N SER A 125 -1.34 -4.35 -11.03
CA SER A 125 -0.24 -3.58 -10.44
C SER A 125 -0.48 -3.36 -8.96
N PHE A 126 0.57 -3.29 -8.15
CA PHE A 126 0.40 -3.06 -6.72
C PHE A 126 1.64 -2.46 -6.04
N ILE A 127 1.38 -1.82 -4.90
CA ILE A 127 2.39 -1.37 -3.94
C ILE A 127 2.11 -2.04 -2.59
N GLY A 128 3.18 -2.34 -1.85
CA GLY A 128 3.08 -2.78 -0.47
C GLY A 128 4.12 -2.12 0.42
N TRP A 129 3.73 -1.89 1.67
CA TRP A 129 4.62 -1.47 2.74
C TRP A 129 4.22 -2.15 4.04
N ARG A 130 5.16 -2.23 4.97
CA ARG A 130 4.95 -2.90 6.25
C ARG A 130 5.34 -2.02 7.42
N PHE A 131 4.66 -2.27 8.53
CA PHE A 131 5.01 -1.70 9.82
C PHE A 131 6.41 -2.17 10.23
N ASP A 132 7.30 -1.22 10.52
CA ASP A 132 8.72 -1.44 10.85
C ASP A 132 9.10 -0.78 12.19
N PRO A 133 8.54 -1.23 13.32
CA PRO A 133 8.83 -0.68 14.66
C PRO A 133 10.21 -1.09 15.20
N GLY A 134 11.12 -1.54 14.33
CA GLY A 134 12.36 -2.20 14.68
C GLY A 134 12.18 -3.63 15.22
N VAL A 135 13.31 -4.27 15.51
CA VAL A 135 13.38 -5.72 15.79
C VAL A 135 12.50 -6.15 16.97
N LEU A 136 12.54 -5.42 18.08
CA LEU A 136 11.78 -5.79 19.29
C LEU A 136 10.27 -5.55 19.13
N GLY A 137 9.88 -4.47 18.44
CA GLY A 137 8.48 -4.19 18.14
C GLY A 137 7.88 -5.19 17.16
N GLY A 138 8.64 -5.60 16.14
CA GLY A 138 8.21 -6.55 15.11
C GLY A 138 7.99 -7.98 15.63
N LEU A 139 8.50 -8.30 16.82
CA LEU A 139 8.18 -9.55 17.53
C LEU A 139 6.79 -9.50 18.20
N LEU A 140 6.29 -8.31 18.54
CA LEU A 140 5.00 -8.12 19.19
C LEU A 140 3.87 -8.01 18.17
N MET A 141 4.09 -7.23 17.11
CA MET A 141 3.10 -6.97 16.07
C MET A 141 3.78 -6.76 14.73
N GLN A 142 3.18 -7.32 13.69
CA GLN A 142 3.51 -7.01 12.30
C GLN A 142 2.23 -6.57 11.61
N ALA A 143 2.37 -5.68 10.64
CA ALA A 143 1.29 -5.33 9.73
C ALA A 143 1.88 -5.12 8.33
N GLU A 144 1.13 -5.47 7.30
CA GLU A 144 1.50 -5.19 5.91
C GLU A 144 0.28 -4.65 5.18
N HIS A 145 0.43 -3.44 4.65
CA HIS A 145 -0.53 -2.76 3.80
C HIS A 145 -0.23 -3.10 2.35
N VAL A 146 -1.28 -3.41 1.58
CA VAL A 146 -1.22 -3.60 0.14
C VAL A 146 -2.26 -2.72 -0.53
N SER A 147 -1.88 -2.05 -1.61
CA SER A 147 -2.79 -1.35 -2.52
C SER A 147 -2.62 -1.91 -3.93
N LEU A 148 -3.66 -2.56 -4.43
CA LEU A 148 -3.73 -3.26 -5.71
C LEU A 148 -4.65 -2.53 -6.68
N LEU A 149 -4.24 -2.48 -7.95
CA LEU A 149 -4.91 -1.78 -9.04
C LEU A 149 -5.20 -2.76 -10.17
N LEU A 150 -6.47 -3.11 -10.33
CA LEU A 150 -6.95 -3.98 -11.39
C LEU A 150 -7.66 -3.16 -12.47
N ASP A 151 -7.07 -3.13 -13.67
CA ASP A 151 -7.71 -2.55 -14.86
C ASP A 151 -8.97 -3.35 -15.24
N LEU A 152 -10.11 -2.68 -15.38
CA LEU A 152 -11.38 -3.29 -15.76
C LEU A 152 -11.63 -3.27 -17.28
N GLY A 153 -10.74 -2.65 -18.07
CA GLY A 153 -10.78 -2.64 -19.53
C GLY A 153 -11.75 -1.63 -20.14
N ASP A 154 -12.48 -0.87 -19.32
CA ASP A 154 -13.44 0.17 -19.73
C ASP A 154 -12.95 1.59 -19.41
N GLY A 155 -11.64 1.74 -19.15
CA GLY A 155 -11.04 3.00 -18.71
C GLY A 155 -11.18 3.25 -17.20
N THR A 156 -11.70 2.26 -16.45
CA THR A 156 -11.75 2.31 -14.99
C THR A 156 -10.82 1.28 -14.35
N THR A 157 -10.39 1.57 -13.12
CA THR A 157 -9.54 0.70 -12.31
C THR A 157 -10.25 0.38 -11.00
N LYS A 158 -10.31 -0.90 -10.65
CA LYS A 158 -10.67 -1.32 -9.29
C LYS A 158 -9.43 -1.17 -8.40
N HIS A 159 -9.50 -0.25 -7.44
CA HIS A 159 -8.51 -0.12 -6.37
C HIS A 159 -8.98 -0.93 -5.17
N ILE A 160 -8.13 -1.84 -4.71
CA ILE A 160 -8.33 -2.64 -3.49
C ILE A 160 -7.17 -2.34 -2.56
N SER A 161 -7.47 -1.89 -1.34
CA SER A 161 -6.49 -1.59 -0.33
C SER A 161 -6.82 -2.32 0.95
N TRP A 162 -5.85 -3.02 1.53
CA TRP A 162 -6.03 -3.73 2.79
C TRP A 162 -4.77 -3.71 3.61
N GLU A 163 -4.94 -3.91 4.91
CA GLU A 163 -3.85 -4.16 5.83
C GLU A 163 -4.21 -5.34 6.73
N THR A 164 -3.28 -6.30 6.79
CA THR A 164 -3.40 -7.48 7.64
C THR A 164 -2.45 -7.36 8.80
N TYR A 165 -2.97 -7.59 10.00
CA TYR A 165 -2.23 -7.50 11.25
C TYR A 165 -1.95 -8.90 11.82
N TYR A 166 -0.76 -9.06 12.38
CA TYR A 166 -0.22 -10.33 12.87
C TYR A 166 0.35 -10.17 14.29
N GLY A 167 0.42 -11.28 15.02
CA GLY A 167 1.04 -11.32 16.35
C GLY A 167 0.14 -10.82 17.49
N ALA A 168 0.56 -11.06 18.74
CA ALA A 168 -0.27 -10.79 19.91
C ALA A 168 -0.58 -9.30 20.11
N GLY A 169 0.31 -8.40 19.68
CA GLY A 169 0.11 -6.96 19.72
C GLY A 169 -1.03 -6.48 18.83
N ALA A 170 -1.38 -7.22 17.76
CA ALA A 170 -2.51 -6.88 16.89
C ALA A 170 -3.86 -6.89 17.62
N LEU A 171 -3.98 -7.58 18.77
CA LEU A 171 -5.23 -7.62 19.54
C LEU A 171 -5.64 -6.26 20.09
N THR A 172 -4.68 -5.35 20.35
CA THR A 172 -5.00 -3.99 20.80
C THR A 172 -5.58 -3.16 19.65
N VAL A 173 -5.04 -3.30 18.44
CA VAL A 173 -5.54 -2.63 17.23
C VAL A 173 -6.88 -3.22 16.80
N LEU A 174 -7.09 -4.53 16.98
CA LEU A 174 -8.36 -5.21 16.70
C LEU A 174 -9.53 -4.57 17.47
N ALA A 175 -9.31 -4.10 18.70
CA ALA A 175 -10.34 -3.40 19.47
C ALA A 175 -10.80 -2.09 18.81
N LEU A 176 -9.96 -1.51 17.95
CA LEU A 176 -10.20 -0.29 17.17
C LEU A 176 -10.51 -0.58 15.68
N LYS A 177 -10.72 -1.85 15.31
CA LYS A 177 -10.92 -2.28 13.91
C LYS A 177 -11.99 -1.48 13.19
N GLY A 178 -13.08 -1.11 13.85
CA GLY A 178 -14.15 -0.31 13.26
C GLY A 178 -13.69 1.08 12.80
N SER A 179 -12.93 1.79 13.66
CA SER A 179 -12.33 3.08 13.30
C SER A 179 -11.30 2.91 12.20
N LEU A 180 -10.41 1.93 12.33
CA LEU A 180 -9.38 1.67 11.31
C LEU A 180 -9.99 1.35 9.93
N GLN A 181 -11.05 0.53 9.92
CA GLN A 181 -11.78 0.19 8.70
C GLN A 181 -12.39 1.43 8.03
N LYS A 182 -12.87 2.39 8.83
CA LYS A 182 -13.37 3.67 8.32
C LYS A 182 -12.24 4.48 7.67
N GLU A 183 -11.05 4.53 8.26
CA GLU A 183 -9.91 5.25 7.68
C GLU A 183 -9.47 4.66 6.33
N PHE A 184 -9.50 3.33 6.16
CA PHE A 184 -9.26 2.70 4.85
C PHE A 184 -10.31 3.10 3.80
N VAL A 185 -11.58 3.17 4.19
CA VAL A 185 -12.66 3.63 3.30
C VAL A 185 -12.48 5.11 2.94
N ASP A 186 -12.11 5.94 3.91
CA ASP A 186 -11.87 7.36 3.73
C ASP A 186 -10.65 7.60 2.83
N GLN A 187 -9.54 6.89 3.02
CA GLN A 187 -8.37 6.94 2.14
C GLN A 187 -8.72 6.53 0.69
N ALA A 188 -9.49 5.44 0.50
CA ALA A 188 -9.91 5.01 -0.83
C ALA A 188 -10.81 6.05 -1.53
N ARG A 189 -11.73 6.68 -0.78
CA ARG A 189 -12.56 7.80 -1.27
C ARG A 189 -11.69 8.99 -1.67
N ASP A 190 -10.74 9.36 -0.83
CA ASP A 190 -9.90 10.55 -1.04
C ASP A 190 -8.96 10.36 -2.24
N LEU A 191 -8.36 9.17 -2.40
CA LEU A 191 -7.56 8.81 -3.57
C LEU A 191 -8.39 8.92 -4.85
N LYS A 192 -9.61 8.35 -4.85
CA LYS A 192 -10.53 8.46 -5.98
C LYS A 192 -10.78 9.92 -6.31
N ALA A 193 -11.12 10.73 -5.32
CA ALA A 193 -11.40 12.15 -5.49
C ALA A 193 -10.18 12.91 -6.02
N ARG A 194 -8.97 12.58 -5.57
CA ARG A 194 -7.72 13.17 -6.08
C ARG A 194 -7.49 12.84 -7.56
N VAL A 195 -7.58 11.56 -7.92
CA VAL A 195 -7.30 11.10 -9.28
C VAL A 195 -8.36 11.60 -10.27
N GLU A 196 -9.63 11.65 -9.86
CA GLU A 196 -10.74 12.14 -10.69
C GLU A 196 -10.84 13.68 -10.72
N GLY A 197 -9.92 14.40 -10.07
CA GLY A 197 -9.83 15.86 -10.12
C GLY A 197 -10.84 16.60 -9.22
N LEU A 198 -11.40 15.93 -8.21
CA LEU A 198 -12.32 16.50 -7.21
C LEU A 198 -11.59 17.11 -6.00
N LEU A 199 -10.31 16.76 -5.79
CA LEU A 199 -9.42 17.35 -4.78
C LEU A 199 -8.19 17.93 -5.48
N SER A 200 -8.12 19.26 -5.58
CA SER A 200 -7.02 20.01 -6.24
C SER A 200 -5.92 20.42 -5.27
#